data_AF-A0A8H4V114-F1
#
_entry.id   AF-A0A8H4V114-F1
#
_cell.length_a   1.000
_cell.length_b   1.000
_cell.length_c   1.000
_cell.angle_alpha   90.00
_cell.angle_beta   90.00
_cell.angle_gamma   90.00
#
_symmetry.space_group_name_H-M   'P 1'
#
loop_
_entity.id
_entity.type
_entity.pdbx_description
1 polymer ?
#
loop_
_entity_poly.entity_id
_entity_poly.type
_entity_poly.pdbx_seq_one_letter_code
_entity_poly.pdbx_strand_id
1 'polypeptide(L)'
;MMIKSNEGSGTVENVVFENFIGHGNAYSLDIDSYWSSQTAAGGEGVTLTNITFTDWHGTEANGALRGPVRVVCPDTNPCTDITIENFAMWTETGDTQWYLCESAYGSGFCLKSDSDSLTSYTTTTTVSTAPTGYSAATMAADLTTAFGTTASIPIPTIPTSFFPGATPISSLAAVIYG
;
A
#
# COMPACT_ATOMS: atom_id res chain seq x y z
N MET A 1 -1.19 -1.86 -0.64
CA MET A 1 -1.95 -1.28 -1.77
C MET A 1 -0.97 -0.82 -2.82
N MET A 2 -1.32 -0.94 -4.10
CA MET A 2 -0.51 -0.38 -5.18
C MET A 2 -1.36 0.49 -6.12
N ILE A 3 -0.95 1.75 -6.32
CA ILE A 3 -1.37 2.56 -7.47
C ILE A 3 -0.25 2.47 -8.50
N LYS A 4 -0.57 2.05 -9.72
CA LYS A 4 0.43 1.80 -10.77
C LYS A 4 0.06 2.47 -12.08
N SER A 5 1.05 3.07 -12.70
CA SER A 5 0.99 3.62 -14.06
C SER A 5 2.39 3.54 -14.68
N ASN A 6 2.47 3.76 -16.00
CA ASN A 6 3.74 4.01 -16.68
C ASN A 6 3.48 5.05 -17.77
N GLU A 7 3.84 6.29 -17.49
CA GLU A 7 3.40 7.48 -18.22
C GLU A 7 1.84 7.57 -18.24
N GLY A 8 1.25 8.07 -19.32
CA GLY A 8 -0.20 8.26 -19.47
C GLY A 8 -0.65 9.68 -19.20
N SER A 9 -1.97 9.85 -19.08
CA SER A 9 -2.63 11.11 -18.75
C SER A 9 -3.99 10.83 -18.10
N GLY A 10 -4.66 11.87 -17.61
CA GLY A 10 -5.90 11.77 -16.83
C GLY A 10 -5.64 11.95 -15.34
N THR A 11 -6.68 11.78 -14.53
CA THR A 11 -6.65 12.13 -13.10
C THR A 11 -7.23 11.01 -12.25
N VAL A 12 -6.58 10.74 -11.12
CA VAL A 12 -7.14 10.00 -9.98
C VAL A 12 -7.16 10.98 -8.81
N GLU A 13 -8.35 11.18 -8.23
CA GLU A 13 -8.54 12.14 -7.16
C GLU A 13 -9.61 11.72 -6.16
N ASN A 14 -9.53 12.28 -4.95
CA ASN A 14 -10.49 12.08 -3.85
C ASN A 14 -10.55 10.61 -3.38
N VAL A 15 -9.38 10.04 -3.07
CA VAL A 15 -9.24 8.62 -2.70
C VAL A 15 -8.83 8.49 -1.25
N VAL A 16 -9.45 7.56 -0.53
CA VAL A 16 -9.09 7.21 0.85
C VAL A 16 -8.81 5.71 0.94
N PHE A 17 -7.63 5.37 1.46
CA PHE A 17 -7.28 4.00 1.86
C PHE A 17 -7.08 3.97 3.37
N GLU A 18 -8.06 3.44 4.08
CA GLU A 18 -8.09 3.45 5.54
C GLU A 18 -8.18 2.06 6.17
N ASN A 19 -7.65 1.93 7.39
CA ASN A 19 -7.76 0.74 8.24
C ASN A 19 -7.14 -0.52 7.61
N PHE A 20 -5.89 -0.43 7.14
CA PHE A 20 -5.18 -1.56 6.55
C PHE A 20 -4.32 -2.29 7.57
N ILE A 21 -4.38 -3.62 7.56
CA ILE A 21 -3.46 -4.50 8.30
C ILE A 21 -2.70 -5.37 7.30
N GLY A 22 -1.37 -5.40 7.42
CA GLY A 22 -0.51 -6.23 6.57
C GLY A 22 0.45 -7.10 7.38
N HIS A 23 0.74 -8.31 6.87
CA HIS A 23 1.79 -9.19 7.38
C HIS A 23 2.42 -9.96 6.21
N GLY A 24 3.73 -10.17 6.22
CA GLY A 24 4.45 -10.96 5.22
C GLY A 24 4.41 -10.41 3.79
N ASN A 25 3.91 -9.18 3.60
CA ASN A 25 3.77 -8.58 2.28
C ASN A 25 5.13 -8.22 1.68
N ALA A 26 5.23 -8.27 0.34
CA ALA A 26 6.41 -7.77 -0.36
C ALA A 26 6.44 -6.23 -0.41
N TYR A 27 5.28 -5.60 -0.59
CA TYR A 27 5.10 -4.15 -0.56
C TYR A 27 3.91 -3.81 0.32
N SER A 28 3.95 -2.58 0.80
CA SER A 28 3.02 -2.02 1.77
C SER A 28 2.18 -0.93 1.10
N LEU A 29 2.53 0.35 1.29
CA LEU A 29 2.06 1.45 0.45
C LEU A 29 3.02 1.59 -0.73
N ASP A 30 2.50 1.42 -1.94
CA ASP A 30 3.28 1.54 -3.18
C ASP A 30 2.53 2.39 -4.21
N ILE A 31 3.01 3.60 -4.47
CA ILE A 31 2.66 4.35 -5.68
C ILE A 31 3.84 4.19 -6.62
N ASP A 32 3.59 3.59 -7.79
CA ASP A 32 4.61 3.34 -8.82
C ASP A 32 4.15 3.86 -10.17
N SER A 33 4.50 5.12 -10.48
CA SER A 33 4.20 5.74 -11.77
C SER A 33 5.20 5.40 -12.90
N TYR A 34 6.17 4.54 -12.60
CA TYR A 34 7.12 3.95 -13.56
C TYR A 34 7.04 2.43 -13.55
N TRP A 35 5.83 1.88 -13.43
CA TRP A 35 5.62 0.44 -13.24
C TRP A 35 6.13 -0.38 -14.43
N SER A 36 7.28 -1.02 -14.24
CA SER A 36 8.06 -1.65 -15.31
C SER A 36 7.39 -2.84 -15.99
N SER A 37 6.36 -3.43 -15.38
CA SER A 37 5.58 -4.52 -15.97
C SER A 37 4.51 -4.04 -16.95
N GLN A 38 4.39 -2.72 -17.15
CA GLN A 38 3.51 -2.10 -18.15
C GLN A 38 4.34 -1.32 -19.18
N THR A 39 3.95 -1.40 -20.44
CA THR A 39 4.51 -0.55 -21.50
C THR A 39 4.11 0.91 -21.27
N ALA A 40 5.08 1.81 -21.42
CA ALA A 40 4.86 3.26 -21.37
C ALA A 40 3.75 3.72 -22.32
N ALA A 41 2.79 4.47 -21.80
CA ALA A 41 1.58 4.89 -22.52
C ALA A 41 1.75 6.23 -23.27
N GLY A 42 2.89 6.92 -23.14
CA GLY A 42 3.09 8.29 -23.60
C GLY A 42 2.39 9.32 -22.71
N GLY A 43 2.88 10.56 -22.72
CA GLY A 43 2.34 11.68 -21.94
C GLY A 43 3.08 11.93 -20.63
N GLU A 44 2.66 12.98 -19.92
CA GLU A 44 3.38 13.52 -18.76
C GLU A 44 3.15 12.69 -17.47
N GLY A 45 2.33 11.64 -17.52
CA GLY A 45 1.92 10.84 -16.36
C GLY A 45 0.51 11.19 -15.87
N VAL A 46 -0.13 10.24 -15.20
CA VAL A 46 -1.45 10.42 -14.59
C VAL A 46 -1.33 11.37 -13.39
N THR A 47 -2.22 12.36 -13.30
CA THR A 47 -2.31 13.26 -12.13
C THR A 47 -2.89 12.48 -10.95
N LEU A 48 -2.15 12.41 -9.84
CA LEU A 48 -2.62 11.86 -8.57
C LEU A 48 -2.72 12.99 -7.55
N THR A 49 -3.92 13.26 -7.05
CA THR A 49 -4.15 14.35 -6.09
C THR A 49 -5.25 14.03 -5.09
N ASN A 50 -5.22 14.64 -3.90
CA ASN A 50 -6.17 14.38 -2.81
C ASN A 50 -6.34 12.88 -2.52
N ILE A 51 -5.23 12.26 -2.09
CA ILE A 51 -5.18 10.83 -1.73
C ILE A 51 -4.71 10.68 -0.29
N THR A 52 -5.53 10.04 0.53
CA THR A 52 -5.25 9.81 1.95
C THR A 52 -4.99 8.33 2.22
N PHE A 53 -3.89 8.06 2.91
CA PHE A 53 -3.55 6.77 3.51
C PHE A 53 -3.54 6.94 5.03
N THR A 54 -4.46 6.29 5.74
CA THR A 54 -4.64 6.50 7.19
C THR A 54 -4.95 5.22 7.93
N ASP A 55 -4.42 5.05 9.14
CA ASP A 55 -4.62 3.88 10.00
C ASP A 55 -4.10 2.58 9.38
N TRP A 56 -2.80 2.53 9.11
CA TRP A 56 -2.13 1.37 8.53
C TRP A 56 -1.17 0.76 9.53
N HIS A 57 -1.34 -0.52 9.85
CA HIS A 57 -0.55 -1.23 10.85
C HIS A 57 -0.06 -2.58 10.33
N GLY A 58 0.98 -3.10 10.97
CA GLY A 58 1.47 -4.45 10.77
C GLY A 58 2.92 -4.51 10.31
N THR A 59 3.22 -5.51 9.48
CA THR A 59 4.57 -5.88 9.11
C THR A 59 4.73 -6.20 7.63
N GLU A 60 5.96 -6.04 7.14
CA GLU A 60 6.34 -6.44 5.79
C GLU A 60 7.58 -7.34 5.81
N ALA A 61 7.68 -8.23 4.82
CA ALA A 61 8.66 -9.31 4.84
C ALA A 61 10.11 -8.80 4.94
N ASN A 62 10.46 -7.74 4.20
CA ASN A 62 11.81 -7.16 4.22
C ASN A 62 11.82 -5.70 3.76
N GLY A 63 11.79 -4.78 4.73
CA GLY A 63 11.73 -3.34 4.53
C GLY A 63 13.06 -2.71 4.08
N ALA A 64 14.17 -3.44 4.20
CA ALA A 64 15.45 -3.02 3.63
C ALA A 64 15.50 -3.23 2.10
N LEU A 65 14.75 -4.21 1.59
CA LEU A 65 14.59 -4.44 0.14
C LEU A 65 13.43 -3.64 -0.46
N ARG A 66 12.32 -3.56 0.27
CA ARG A 66 11.07 -2.92 -0.17
C ARG A 66 10.44 -2.24 1.03
N GLY A 67 10.80 -0.98 1.23
CA GLY A 67 10.34 -0.20 2.36
C GLY A 67 8.83 0.05 2.36
N PRO A 68 8.21 0.34 3.52
CA PRO A 68 6.76 0.23 3.62
C PRO A 68 6.04 1.47 3.08
N VAL A 69 6.78 2.55 2.86
CA VAL A 69 6.32 3.77 2.21
C VAL A 69 7.15 3.97 0.95
N ARG A 70 6.55 3.68 -0.20
CA ARG A 70 7.12 3.95 -1.52
C ARG A 70 6.14 4.80 -2.31
N VAL A 71 6.47 6.07 -2.52
CA VAL A 71 5.65 7.01 -3.29
C VAL A 71 6.48 7.54 -4.45
N VAL A 72 6.34 6.92 -5.61
CA VAL A 72 7.09 7.27 -6.82
C VAL A 72 6.13 7.83 -7.86
N CYS A 73 6.15 9.15 -8.01
CA CYS A 73 5.29 9.91 -8.91
C CYS A 73 6.06 10.36 -10.16
N PRO A 74 5.36 10.74 -11.25
CA PRO A 74 6.01 11.24 -12.45
C PRO A 74 6.74 12.57 -12.19
N ASP A 75 8.01 12.68 -12.60
CA ASP A 75 8.77 13.93 -12.53
C ASP A 75 8.13 15.08 -13.32
N THR A 76 7.47 14.74 -14.43
CA THR A 76 6.77 15.67 -15.32
C THR A 76 5.38 16.05 -14.84
N ASN A 77 4.81 15.30 -13.89
CA ASN A 77 3.50 15.56 -13.31
C ASN A 77 3.48 15.11 -11.83
N PRO A 78 4.14 15.86 -10.92
CA PRO A 78 4.27 15.49 -9.51
C PRO A 78 2.92 15.24 -8.83
N CYS A 79 2.87 14.27 -7.92
CA CYS A 79 1.68 14.06 -7.09
C CYS A 79 1.53 15.23 -6.10
N THR A 80 0.29 15.60 -5.76
CA THR A 80 -0.01 16.67 -4.80
C THR A 80 -1.07 16.24 -3.81
N ASP A 81 -1.18 16.94 -2.68
CA ASP A 81 -2.23 16.69 -1.68
C ASP A 81 -2.32 15.19 -1.28
N ILE A 82 -1.14 14.58 -1.07
CA ILE A 82 -1.01 13.22 -0.56
C ILE A 82 -0.89 13.28 0.96
N THR A 83 -1.80 12.63 1.68
CA THR A 83 -1.74 12.55 3.14
C THR A 83 -1.41 11.14 3.58
N ILE A 84 -0.32 10.98 4.34
CA ILE A 84 0.05 9.72 4.99
C ILE A 84 0.12 9.96 6.50
N GLU A 85 -0.88 9.48 7.21
CA GLU A 85 -1.01 9.68 8.66
C GLU A 85 -1.36 8.36 9.36
N ASN A 86 -1.13 8.29 10.68
CA ASN A 86 -1.43 7.10 11.47
C ASN A 86 -0.92 5.79 10.83
N PHE A 87 0.28 5.83 10.28
CA PHE A 87 0.90 4.71 9.57
C PHE A 87 2.07 4.18 10.41
N ALA A 88 2.02 2.91 10.78
CA ALA A 88 3.02 2.25 11.59
C ALA A 88 3.24 0.83 11.08
N MET A 89 4.29 0.64 10.27
CA MET A 89 4.70 -0.69 9.80
C MET A 89 6.17 -0.94 10.05
N TRP A 90 6.51 -2.21 10.26
CA TRP A 90 7.87 -2.64 10.57
C TRP A 90 8.29 -3.88 9.79
N THR A 91 9.59 -3.99 9.53
CA THR A 91 10.13 -5.14 8.83
C THR A 91 10.18 -6.39 9.72
N GLU A 92 9.88 -7.54 9.10
CA GLU A 92 10.01 -8.87 9.71
C GLU A 92 11.44 -9.41 9.65
N THR A 93 12.24 -8.92 8.70
CA THR A 93 13.62 -9.36 8.46
C THR A 93 14.59 -8.21 8.66
N GLY A 94 15.53 -8.38 9.59
CA GLY A 94 16.50 -7.35 9.94
C GLY A 94 15.94 -6.32 10.92
N ASP A 95 16.62 -5.19 11.03
CA ASP A 95 16.37 -4.14 12.02
C ASP A 95 16.28 -2.74 11.39
N THR A 96 16.17 -2.68 10.06
CA THR A 96 16.09 -1.43 9.30
C THR A 96 15.11 -1.53 8.13
N GLN A 97 14.51 -0.40 7.79
CA GLN A 97 13.69 -0.22 6.59
C GLN A 97 13.93 1.18 6.01
N TRP A 98 13.37 1.47 4.85
CA TRP A 98 13.44 2.81 4.24
C TRP A 98 12.08 3.34 3.82
N TYR A 99 11.97 4.66 3.68
CA TYR A 99 10.87 5.33 3.00
C TYR A 99 11.41 6.03 1.76
N LEU A 100 10.74 5.85 0.62
CA LEU A 100 11.11 6.45 -0.66
C LEU A 100 9.98 7.37 -1.12
N CYS A 101 10.32 8.62 -1.40
CA CYS A 101 9.42 9.56 -2.03
C CYS A 101 10.11 10.19 -3.24
N GLU A 102 9.42 10.23 -4.37
CA GLU A 102 9.87 10.84 -5.60
C GLU A 102 8.75 11.68 -6.19
N SER A 103 9.03 12.97 -6.39
CA SER A 103 8.12 13.93 -7.01
C SER A 103 6.71 13.93 -6.40
N ALA A 104 6.63 13.81 -5.08
CA ALA A 104 5.38 13.64 -4.34
C ALA A 104 5.22 14.70 -3.24
N TYR A 105 4.07 15.36 -3.23
CA TYR A 105 3.81 16.49 -2.35
C TYR A 105 2.57 16.25 -1.48
N GLY A 106 2.63 16.76 -0.24
CA GLY A 106 1.60 16.54 0.76
C GLY A 106 2.14 16.54 2.19
N SER A 107 1.61 15.66 3.04
CA SER A 107 1.98 15.57 4.45
C SER A 107 2.24 14.14 4.91
N GLY A 108 3.29 13.96 5.71
CA GLY A 108 3.70 12.68 6.28
C GLY A 108 4.99 12.11 5.67
N PHE A 109 5.75 11.38 6.50
CA PHE A 109 6.92 10.60 6.08
C PHE A 109 7.95 11.41 5.27
N CYS A 110 8.26 10.96 4.05
CA CYS A 110 9.26 11.55 3.17
C CYS A 110 8.69 12.53 2.13
N LEU A 111 7.39 12.84 2.22
CA LEU A 111 6.73 13.78 1.31
C LEU A 111 7.26 15.19 1.57
N LYS A 112 7.44 15.96 0.50
CA LYS A 112 7.62 17.41 0.63
C LYS A 112 6.26 18.05 0.86
N SER A 113 6.21 19.12 1.65
CA SER A 113 4.99 19.92 1.79
C SER A 113 4.56 20.49 0.44
N ASP A 114 3.25 20.49 0.17
CA ASP A 114 2.67 21.15 -1.00
C ASP A 114 3.15 22.60 -1.13
N SER A 115 3.33 23.05 -2.38
CA SER A 115 3.74 24.41 -2.69
C SER A 115 3.29 24.83 -4.09
N ASP A 116 3.28 26.13 -4.36
CA ASP A 116 2.96 26.68 -5.68
C ASP A 116 4.04 26.37 -6.75
N SER A 117 5.19 25.81 -6.36
CA SER A 117 6.29 25.46 -7.25
C SER A 117 6.75 24.02 -7.02
N LEU A 118 6.15 23.10 -7.77
CA LEU A 118 6.47 21.68 -7.72
C LEU A 118 7.67 21.40 -8.62
N THR A 119 8.72 20.82 -8.05
CA THR A 119 9.91 20.36 -8.80
C THR A 119 10.10 18.86 -8.60
N SER A 120 10.71 18.18 -9.58
CA SER A 120 11.08 16.79 -9.34
C SER A 120 12.10 16.66 -8.21
N TYR A 121 12.05 15.53 -7.52
CA TYR A 121 13.02 15.19 -6.48
C TYR A 121 12.95 13.70 -6.19
N THR A 122 14.02 13.13 -5.64
CA THR A 122 14.00 11.79 -5.04
C THR A 122 14.63 11.88 -3.65
N THR A 123 14.02 11.24 -2.66
CA THR A 123 14.58 11.15 -1.30
C THR A 123 14.37 9.77 -0.71
N THR A 124 15.33 9.32 0.10
CA THR A 124 15.23 8.07 0.84
C THR A 124 15.56 8.33 2.31
N THR A 125 14.67 7.91 3.19
CA THR A 125 14.85 8.01 4.65
C THR A 125 15.02 6.63 5.23
N THR A 126 16.15 6.35 5.87
CA THR A 126 16.37 5.09 6.59
C THR A 126 15.78 5.18 8.00
N VAL A 127 15.10 4.12 8.43
CA VAL A 127 14.51 3.98 9.75
C VAL A 127 15.08 2.73 10.41
N SER A 128 15.66 2.90 11.60
CA SER A 128 16.32 1.84 12.37
C SER A 128 15.64 1.58 13.71
N THR A 129 14.40 2.00 13.87
CA THR A 129 13.59 1.79 15.08
C THR A 129 12.15 1.52 14.67
N ALA A 130 11.57 0.46 15.24
CA ALA A 130 10.18 0.09 15.00
C ALA A 130 9.23 1.24 15.40
N PRO A 131 8.33 1.68 14.51
CA PRO A 131 7.31 2.67 14.86
C PRO A 131 6.44 2.17 16.02
N THR A 132 6.16 3.03 17.01
CA THR A 132 5.20 2.70 18.07
C THR A 132 3.85 2.38 17.45
N GLY A 133 3.20 1.30 17.92
CA GLY A 133 1.88 0.90 17.46
C GLY A 133 1.86 0.02 16.21
N TYR A 134 3.01 -0.36 15.64
CA TYR A 134 3.03 -1.17 14.42
C TYR A 134 2.40 -2.57 14.56
N SER A 135 2.32 -3.11 15.79
CA SER A 135 1.81 -4.45 16.02
C SER A 135 0.30 -4.50 15.74
N ALA A 136 -0.09 -5.38 14.83
CA ALA A 136 -1.47 -5.61 14.42
C ALA A 136 -1.88 -7.08 14.62
N ALA A 137 -3.20 -7.33 14.69
CA ALA A 137 -3.75 -8.68 14.81
C ALA A 137 -3.73 -9.41 13.46
N THR A 138 -3.43 -10.71 13.49
CA THR A 138 -3.54 -11.61 12.33
C THR A 138 -4.94 -12.23 12.22
N MET A 139 -5.24 -12.87 11.09
CA MET A 139 -6.46 -13.64 10.94
C MET A 139 -6.20 -15.12 11.25
N ALA A 140 -7.11 -15.77 11.95
CA ALA A 140 -6.99 -17.21 12.27
C ALA A 140 -6.92 -18.11 11.01
N ALA A 141 -7.38 -17.59 9.87
CA ALA A 141 -7.40 -18.29 8.58
C ALA A 141 -6.24 -17.89 7.65
N ASP A 142 -5.23 -17.17 8.14
CA ASP A 142 -4.04 -16.84 7.34
C ASP A 142 -3.39 -18.14 6.82
N LEU A 143 -3.17 -18.20 5.51
CA LEU A 143 -2.62 -19.39 4.86
C LEU A 143 -1.15 -19.56 5.23
N THR A 144 -0.79 -20.71 5.79
CA THR A 144 0.62 -21.07 6.04
C THR A 144 1.35 -21.46 4.75
N THR A 145 0.62 -21.97 3.76
CA THR A 145 1.12 -22.34 2.42
C THR A 145 0.05 -22.08 1.37
N ALA A 146 0.45 -21.56 0.20
CA ALA A 146 -0.44 -21.38 -0.96
C ALA A 146 -0.77 -22.72 -1.65
N PHE A 147 -1.77 -22.72 -2.54
CA PHE A 147 -2.25 -23.94 -3.22
C PHE A 147 -1.35 -24.45 -4.36
N GLY A 148 -0.32 -23.69 -4.76
CA GLY A 148 0.56 -24.05 -5.87
C GLY A 148 -0.13 -24.02 -7.24
N THR A 149 0.51 -24.64 -8.24
CA THR A 149 0.08 -24.58 -9.66
C THR A 149 -0.05 -25.94 -10.35
N THR A 150 0.25 -27.04 -9.65
CA THR A 150 0.36 -28.39 -10.26
C THR A 150 -0.70 -29.38 -9.76
N ALA A 151 -1.58 -28.96 -8.85
CA ALA A 151 -2.63 -29.80 -8.28
C ALA A 151 -3.98 -29.05 -8.29
N SER A 152 -5.08 -29.80 -8.15
CA SER A 152 -6.41 -29.21 -8.01
C SER A 152 -6.54 -28.46 -6.68
N ILE A 153 -7.24 -27.33 -6.69
CA ILE A 153 -7.47 -26.50 -5.51
C ILE A 153 -8.75 -26.98 -4.80
N PRO A 154 -8.70 -27.26 -3.48
CA PRO A 154 -9.90 -27.64 -2.73
C PRO A 154 -10.90 -26.48 -2.68
N ILE A 155 -12.19 -26.79 -2.73
CA ILE A 155 -13.26 -25.78 -2.65
C ILE A 155 -13.35 -25.26 -1.19
N PRO A 156 -13.16 -23.96 -0.94
CA PRO A 156 -13.30 -23.40 0.41
C PRO A 156 -14.77 -23.21 0.79
N THR A 157 -15.03 -23.11 2.09
CA THR A 157 -16.29 -22.54 2.59
C THR A 157 -16.17 -21.01 2.62
N ILE A 158 -17.30 -20.31 2.51
CA ILE A 158 -17.31 -18.85 2.65
C ILE A 158 -17.10 -18.51 4.13
N PRO A 159 -16.09 -17.71 4.50
CA PRO A 159 -15.86 -17.35 5.88
C PRO A 159 -16.87 -16.32 6.38
N THR A 160 -16.96 -16.16 7.69
CA THR A 160 -17.75 -15.13 8.36
C THR A 160 -16.89 -14.13 9.13
N SER A 161 -15.60 -14.01 8.77
CA SER A 161 -14.64 -13.06 9.34
C SER A 161 -13.67 -12.63 8.24
N PHE A 162 -13.54 -11.32 8.01
CA PHE A 162 -12.76 -10.75 6.91
C PHE A 162 -11.74 -9.70 7.34
N PHE A 163 -11.91 -9.14 8.54
CA PHE A 163 -11.01 -8.16 9.14
C PHE A 163 -11.04 -8.32 10.66
N PRO A 164 -9.91 -8.17 11.38
CA PRO A 164 -9.87 -8.34 12.83
C PRO A 164 -10.92 -7.49 13.55
N GLY A 165 -11.73 -8.13 14.39
CA GLY A 165 -12.77 -7.46 15.19
C GLY A 165 -14.02 -7.01 14.44
N ALA A 166 -14.07 -7.12 13.10
CA ALA A 166 -15.23 -6.76 12.30
C ALA A 166 -16.13 -7.96 12.02
N THR A 167 -17.44 -7.72 11.93
CA THR A 167 -18.43 -8.73 11.51
C THR A 167 -18.90 -8.48 10.08
N PRO A 168 -19.23 -9.52 9.30
CA PRO A 168 -19.86 -9.36 8.00
C PRO A 168 -21.14 -8.52 8.09
N ILE A 169 -21.38 -7.68 7.10
CA ILE A 169 -22.59 -6.82 7.02
C ILE A 169 -23.86 -7.68 6.89
N SER A 170 -23.73 -8.85 6.24
CA SER A 170 -24.85 -9.76 5.97
C SER A 170 -24.48 -11.19 6.34
N SER A 171 -25.47 -11.95 6.83
CA SER A 171 -25.33 -13.39 7.07
C SER A 171 -25.19 -14.16 5.76
N LEU A 172 -24.52 -15.31 5.82
CA LEU A 172 -24.49 -16.24 4.68
C LEU A 172 -25.89 -16.74 4.34
N ALA A 173 -26.18 -16.87 3.05
CA ALA A 173 -27.39 -17.51 2.59
C ALA A 173 -27.38 -18.99 3.03
N ALA A 174 -28.43 -19.43 3.70
CA ALA A 174 -28.60 -20.84 4.00
C ALA A 174 -28.95 -21.58 2.70
N VAL A 175 -28.34 -22.74 2.49
CA VAL A 175 -28.81 -23.69 1.48
C VAL A 175 -30.12 -24.28 2.01
N ILE A 176 -31.25 -23.77 1.52
CA ILE A 176 -32.58 -24.30 1.84
C ILE A 176 -32.85 -25.50 0.92
N TYR A 177 -32.20 -26.64 1.17
CA TYR A 177 -32.67 -27.92 0.66
C TYR A 177 -33.16 -28.74 1.85
N GLY A 178 -34.49 -28.72 2.03
CA GLY A 178 -35.24 -29.66 2.87
C GLY A 178 -35.75 -30.83 2.05
#